data_AF-A0A426YQU2-F1
#
_entry.id   AF-A0A426YQU2-F1
#
_cell.length_a   1.000
_cell.length_b   1.000
_cell.length_c   1.000
_cell.angle_alpha   90.00
_cell.angle_beta   90.00
_cell.angle_gamma   90.00
#
_symmetry.space_group_name_H-M   'P 1'
#
loop_
_entity.id
_entity.type
_entity.pdbx_description
1 polymer ?
#
loop_
_entity_poly.entity_id
_entity_poly.type
_entity_poly.pdbx_seq_one_letter_code
_entity_poly.pdbx_strand_id
1 'polypeptide(L)'
;MPITLTCSNQTSPTCKRSSNMVSALSLTTSQQSPTCPEYFRWIHEDLRPWKSTGITKEMVEGAQKLATFRLVVLDGRVYVEEYFGRSMTRNVFTLWGVLQLVNRFPGRVPDLDLMFNCMDQPSVRSAEYSSLTLPPVFHYCKDDQTSDILFPDWSFWGW
;
A
#
# COMPACT_ATOMS: atom_id res chain seq x y z
N MET A 1 6.83 20.41 2.19
CA MET A 1 7.92 20.72 1.23
C MET A 1 7.80 19.75 0.07
N PRO A 2 7.80 20.19 -1.19
CA PRO A 2 7.61 19.29 -2.33
C PRO A 2 8.87 18.43 -2.53
N ILE A 3 8.68 17.12 -2.67
CA ILE A 3 9.75 16.18 -3.02
C ILE A 3 10.03 16.39 -4.51
N THR A 4 11.23 16.87 -4.84
CA THR A 4 11.65 17.06 -6.24
C THR A 4 12.19 15.74 -6.76
N LEU A 5 11.48 15.15 -7.73
CA LEU A 5 11.87 13.90 -8.38
C LEU A 5 12.47 14.22 -9.75
N THR A 6 13.77 13.99 -9.91
CA THR A 6 14.47 14.16 -11.19
C THR A 6 14.52 12.81 -11.91
N CYS A 7 13.69 12.61 -12.91
CA CYS A 7 13.79 11.47 -13.82
C CYS A 7 14.82 11.78 -14.91
N SER A 8 15.87 10.97 -15.01
CA SER A 8 16.84 11.07 -16.11
C SER A 8 16.35 10.22 -17.29
N ASN A 9 16.58 10.72 -18.50
CA ASN A 9 16.06 10.19 -19.76
C ASN A 9 16.85 8.95 -20.21
N GLN A 10 16.71 7.83 -19.51
CA GLN A 10 17.29 6.53 -19.90
C GLN A 10 16.17 5.56 -20.30
N THR A 11 16.47 4.70 -21.27
CA THR A 11 15.60 3.72 -21.94
C THR A 11 15.06 2.60 -21.04
N SER A 12 15.16 2.76 -19.72
CA SER A 12 14.45 2.01 -18.70
C SER A 12 14.20 2.96 -17.52
N PRO A 13 12.98 3.08 -16.99
CA PRO A 13 12.66 4.08 -15.98
C PRO A 13 13.17 3.61 -14.61
N THR A 14 14.48 3.63 -14.40
CA THR A 14 15.08 3.37 -13.10
C THR A 14 15.32 4.71 -12.39
N CYS A 15 14.42 5.08 -11.48
CA CYS A 15 14.59 6.28 -10.67
C CYS A 15 15.72 6.04 -9.65
N LYS A 16 16.89 6.64 -9.86
CA LYS A 16 18.02 6.55 -8.92
C LYS A 16 17.89 7.61 -7.83
N ARG A 17 18.03 7.19 -6.57
CA ARG A 17 18.02 8.07 -5.39
C ARG A 17 19.21 9.02 -5.43
N SER A 18 18.98 10.32 -5.34
CA SER A 18 20.05 11.29 -5.03
C SER A 18 20.51 11.09 -3.58
N SER A 19 21.81 10.91 -3.37
CA SER A 19 22.43 10.66 -2.06
C SER A 19 22.36 11.85 -1.09
N ASN A 20 21.86 13.01 -1.53
CA ASN A 20 22.06 14.29 -0.84
C ASN A 20 20.87 14.78 0.01
N MET A 21 19.88 13.95 0.32
CA MET A 21 18.78 14.36 1.23
C MET A 21 18.57 13.39 2.38
N VAL A 22 19.52 13.38 3.32
CA VAL A 22 19.26 12.95 4.69
C VAL A 22 19.60 14.10 5.62
N SER A 23 18.78 15.14 5.61
CA SER A 23 18.65 15.98 6.80
C SER A 23 17.40 15.49 7.52
N ALA A 24 17.62 14.69 8.57
CA ALA A 24 16.55 14.29 9.47
C ALA A 24 15.93 15.57 10.04
N LEU A 25 14.68 15.84 9.65
CA LEU A 25 13.87 16.85 10.31
C LEU A 25 13.73 16.45 11.78
N SER A 26 14.52 17.08 12.66
CA SER A 26 14.30 17.04 14.10
C SER A 26 12.95 17.68 14.40
N LEU A 27 11.91 16.86 14.46
CA LEU A 27 10.60 17.24 14.98
C LEU A 27 10.73 17.40 16.50
N THR A 28 11.13 18.59 16.96
CA THR A 28 11.00 18.97 18.37
C THR A 28 9.53 19.27 18.65
N THR A 29 8.79 18.24 19.02
CA THR A 29 7.46 18.36 19.65
C THR A 29 7.54 17.75 21.04
N SER A 30 7.16 18.55 22.04
CA SER A 30 7.15 18.17 23.47
C SER A 30 6.45 16.81 23.66
N GLN A 31 7.16 15.87 24.28
CA GLN A 31 6.71 14.52 24.55
C GLN A 31 5.50 14.50 25.50
N GLN A 32 4.31 14.53 24.92
CA GLN A 32 3.24 13.67 25.41
C GLN A 32 3.63 12.24 25.01
N SER A 33 3.37 11.25 25.86
CA SER A 33 3.44 9.84 25.48
C SER A 33 2.80 9.72 24.10
N PRO A 34 3.52 9.24 23.06
CA PRO A 34 2.96 9.21 21.71
C PRO A 34 1.87 8.14 21.68
N THR A 35 0.66 8.51 22.08
CA THR A 35 -0.52 7.67 21.93
C THR A 35 -0.80 7.59 20.45
N CYS A 36 -0.82 6.36 19.92
CA CYS A 36 -1.17 6.12 18.53
C CYS A 36 -2.55 6.75 18.26
N PRO A 37 -2.68 7.63 17.26
CA PRO A 37 -3.97 8.23 16.94
C PRO A 37 -5.07 7.17 16.78
N GLU A 38 -6.26 7.47 17.31
CA GLU A 38 -7.38 6.52 17.42
C GLU A 38 -7.76 5.85 16.08
N TYR A 39 -7.64 6.57 14.97
CA TYR A 39 -7.95 6.02 13.64
C TYR A 39 -7.06 4.84 13.23
N PHE A 40 -5.85 4.71 13.80
CA PHE A 40 -4.99 3.56 13.54
C PHE A 40 -5.53 2.24 14.10
N ARG A 41 -6.54 2.27 14.99
CA ARG A 41 -7.23 1.05 15.43
C ARG A 41 -7.83 0.27 14.26
N TRP A 42 -8.24 0.95 13.19
CA TRP A 42 -8.83 0.32 12.02
C TRP A 42 -7.85 -0.60 11.29
N ILE A 43 -6.53 -0.33 11.34
CA ILE A 43 -5.53 -1.27 10.82
C ILE A 43 -5.65 -2.63 11.52
N HIS A 44 -5.86 -2.62 12.84
CA HIS A 44 -6.01 -3.86 13.61
C HIS A 44 -7.35 -4.56 13.32
N GLU A 45 -8.43 -3.81 13.12
CA GLU A 45 -9.73 -4.38 12.76
C GLU A 45 -9.73 -4.96 11.35
N ASP A 46 -9.11 -4.28 10.38
CA ASP A 46 -9.03 -4.70 8.99
C ASP A 46 -8.19 -5.96 8.83
N LEU A 47 -7.08 -6.06 9.56
CA LEU A 47 -6.19 -7.24 9.53
C LEU A 47 -6.63 -8.36 10.48
N ARG A 48 -7.67 -8.13 11.30
CA ARG A 48 -8.18 -9.10 12.28
C ARG A 48 -8.51 -10.48 11.67
N PRO A 49 -9.11 -10.59 10.46
CA PRO A 49 -9.47 -11.88 9.88
C PRO A 49 -8.29 -12.85 9.73
N TRP A 50 -7.08 -12.33 9.50
CA TRP A 50 -5.86 -13.12 9.31
C TRP A 50 -5.00 -13.22 10.57
N LYS A 51 -5.45 -12.71 11.72
CA LYS A 51 -4.63 -12.63 12.94
C LYS A 51 -4.14 -14.00 13.44
N SER A 52 -4.96 -15.04 13.33
CA SER A 52 -4.64 -16.39 13.81
C SER A 52 -4.11 -17.33 12.73
N THR A 53 -4.50 -17.12 11.48
CA THR A 53 -4.13 -17.98 10.33
C THR A 53 -2.92 -17.47 9.57
N GLY A 54 -2.62 -16.17 9.66
CA GLY A 54 -1.68 -15.50 8.78
C GLY A 54 -2.23 -15.29 7.37
N ILE A 55 -1.40 -14.68 6.53
CA ILE A 55 -1.65 -14.50 5.11
C ILE A 55 -0.68 -15.42 4.36
N THR A 56 -1.21 -16.38 3.62
CA THR A 56 -0.38 -17.28 2.81
C THR A 56 -0.14 -16.71 1.42
N LYS A 57 0.90 -17.21 0.75
CA LYS A 57 1.20 -16.84 -0.64
C LYS A 57 0.02 -17.16 -1.57
N GLU A 58 -0.65 -18.28 -1.35
CA GLU A 58 -1.80 -18.72 -2.14
C GLU A 58 -2.99 -17.77 -1.98
N MET A 59 -3.20 -17.19 -0.79
CA MET A 59 -4.24 -16.18 -0.57
C MET A 59 -3.93 -14.88 -1.35
N VAL A 60 -2.66 -14.44 -1.33
CA VAL A 60 -2.22 -13.26 -2.07
C VAL A 60 -2.33 -13.49 -3.58
N GLU A 61 -1.82 -14.61 -4.09
CA GLU A 61 -1.90 -14.94 -5.53
C GLU A 61 -3.35 -15.14 -5.98
N GLY A 62 -4.19 -15.77 -5.17
CA GLY A 62 -5.63 -15.94 -5.44
C GLY A 62 -6.41 -14.62 -5.48
N ALA A 63 -5.88 -13.55 -4.87
CA ALA A 63 -6.47 -12.23 -4.89
C ALA A 63 -6.23 -11.46 -6.21
N GLN A 64 -5.37 -11.96 -7.10
CA GLN A 64 -5.07 -11.33 -8.40
C GLN A 64 -6.34 -10.99 -9.20
N LYS A 65 -7.36 -11.86 -9.18
CA LYS A 65 -8.64 -11.67 -9.88
C LYS A 65 -9.44 -10.44 -9.40
N LEU A 66 -9.14 -9.94 -8.21
CA LEU A 66 -9.77 -8.77 -7.58
C LEU A 66 -8.88 -7.52 -7.68
N ALA A 67 -7.61 -7.67 -8.03
CA ALA A 67 -6.62 -6.60 -7.96
C ALA A 67 -6.50 -5.85 -9.30
N THR A 68 -6.30 -4.54 -9.19
CA THR A 68 -5.87 -3.66 -10.29
C THR A 68 -4.37 -3.72 -10.53
N PHE A 69 -3.58 -3.95 -9.48
CA PHE A 69 -2.13 -4.17 -9.58
C PHE A 69 -1.62 -4.92 -8.34
N ARG A 70 -0.46 -5.58 -8.51
CA ARG A 70 0.34 -6.15 -7.42
C ARG A 70 1.54 -5.27 -7.16
N LEU A 71 1.86 -5.08 -5.89
CA LEU A 71 3.03 -4.36 -5.43
C LEU A 71 3.88 -5.26 -4.55
N VAL A 72 5.16 -5.36 -4.86
CA VAL A 72 6.13 -6.10 -4.05
C VAL A 72 7.24 -5.16 -3.60
N VAL A 73 7.54 -5.16 -2.30
CA VAL A 73 8.75 -4.53 -1.77
C VAL A 73 9.75 -5.64 -1.47
N LEU A 74 10.93 -5.58 -2.08
CA LEU A 74 12.04 -6.51 -1.81
C LEU A 74 13.33 -5.70 -1.64
N ASP A 75 13.98 -5.83 -0.48
CA ASP A 75 15.25 -5.15 -0.20
C ASP A 75 15.17 -3.63 -0.47
N GLY A 76 14.08 -3.01 0.00
CA GLY A 76 13.80 -1.59 -0.17
C GLY A 76 13.50 -1.13 -1.60
N ARG A 77 13.38 -2.05 -2.56
CA ARG A 77 12.96 -1.76 -3.94
C ARG A 77 11.51 -2.15 -4.15
N VAL A 78 10.77 -1.28 -4.85
CA VAL A 78 9.36 -1.49 -5.18
C VAL A 78 9.25 -2.03 -6.60
N TYR A 79 8.55 -3.15 -6.76
CA TYR A 79 8.20 -3.79 -8.02
C TYR A 79 6.69 -3.76 -8.18
N VAL A 80 6.21 -3.52 -9.40
CA VAL A 80 4.78 -3.41 -9.69
C VAL A 80 4.46 -4.24 -10.91
N GLU A 81 3.39 -5.02 -10.81
CA GLU A 81 2.76 -5.70 -11.93
C GLU A 81 1.33 -5.17 -12.05
N GLU A 82 1.01 -4.53 -13.17
CA GLU A 82 -0.35 -4.06 -13.43
C GLU A 82 -1.19 -5.20 -14.00
N TYR A 83 -2.43 -5.34 -13.52
CA TYR A 83 -3.40 -6.30 -14.04
C TYR A 83 -4.38 -5.63 -15.00
N PHE A 84 -5.19 -6.46 -15.68
CA PHE A 84 -5.87 -6.12 -16.93
C PHE A 84 -6.51 -4.71 -17.00
N GLY A 85 -6.13 -4.01 -18.07
CA GLY A 85 -7.06 -3.23 -18.90
C GLY A 85 -6.93 -1.71 -18.85
N ARG A 86 -6.43 -1.12 -17.76
CA ARG A 86 -6.19 0.34 -17.66
C ARG A 86 -5.10 0.61 -16.63
N SER A 87 -3.97 1.20 -17.04
CA SER A 87 -3.15 2.00 -16.11
C SER A 87 -4.01 3.19 -15.68
N MET A 88 -4.80 3.00 -14.62
CA MET A 88 -5.66 4.05 -14.10
C MET A 88 -4.76 5.10 -13.44
N THR A 89 -5.04 6.39 -13.63
CA THR A 89 -4.34 7.47 -12.93
C THR A 89 -4.29 7.23 -11.42
N ARG A 90 -5.35 6.62 -10.90
CA ARG A 90 -5.50 6.13 -9.52
C ARG A 90 -4.38 5.18 -9.08
N ASN A 91 -4.02 4.18 -9.91
CA ASN A 91 -2.90 3.28 -9.62
C ASN A 91 -1.62 4.09 -9.46
N VAL A 92 -1.34 4.98 -10.40
CA VAL A 92 -0.13 5.82 -10.41
C VAL A 92 -0.02 6.65 -9.13
N PHE A 93 -1.09 7.29 -8.68
CA PHE A 93 -1.08 8.07 -7.43
C PHE A 93 -0.94 7.21 -6.17
N THR A 94 -1.57 6.03 -6.11
CA THR A 94 -1.33 5.07 -5.02
C THR A 94 0.15 4.65 -4.98
N LEU A 95 0.75 4.37 -6.15
CA LEU A 95 2.18 4.06 -6.26
C LEU A 95 3.06 5.22 -5.79
N TRP A 96 2.74 6.47 -6.15
CA TRP A 96 3.44 7.64 -5.65
C TRP A 96 3.41 7.72 -4.13
N GLY A 97 2.27 7.40 -3.51
CA GLY A 97 2.14 7.34 -2.05
C GLY A 97 3.04 6.30 -1.40
N VAL A 98 3.07 5.09 -1.95
CA VAL A 98 3.96 4.02 -1.46
C VAL A 98 5.43 4.41 -1.64
N LEU A 99 5.80 4.97 -2.79
CA LEU A 99 7.16 5.43 -3.04
C LEU A 99 7.58 6.53 -2.06
N GLN A 100 6.69 7.45 -1.70
CA GLN A 100 6.99 8.45 -0.66
C GLN A 100 7.24 7.79 0.71
N LEU A 101 6.44 6.79 1.10
CA LEU A 101 6.61 6.07 2.35
C LEU A 101 7.97 5.33 2.41
N VAL A 102 8.28 4.55 1.37
CA VAL A 102 9.53 3.78 1.29
C VAL A 102 10.75 4.71 1.28
N ASN A 103 10.69 5.82 0.55
CA ASN A 103 11.78 6.80 0.51
C ASN A 103 11.96 7.56 1.84
N ARG A 104 10.85 7.82 2.56
CA ARG A 104 10.87 8.52 3.85
C ARG A 104 11.40 7.64 4.98
N PHE A 105 11.18 6.34 4.92
CA PHE A 105 11.54 5.39 5.98
C PHE A 105 12.40 4.22 5.45
N PRO A 106 13.61 4.49 4.94
CA PRO A 106 14.48 3.45 4.41
C PRO A 106 14.85 2.42 5.48
N GLY A 107 14.80 1.14 5.14
CA GLY A 107 15.11 0.03 6.06
C GLY A 107 14.04 -0.24 7.13
N ARG A 108 12.93 0.52 7.16
CA ARG A 108 11.81 0.28 8.09
C ARG A 108 10.60 -0.37 7.44
N VAL A 109 10.49 -0.30 6.12
CA VAL A 109 9.46 -1.03 5.36
C VAL A 109 10.02 -2.44 5.11
N PRO A 110 9.37 -3.50 5.63
CA PRO A 110 9.81 -4.87 5.39
C PRO A 110 9.56 -5.31 3.96
N ASP A 111 10.03 -6.49 3.62
CA ASP A 111 9.62 -7.15 2.38
C ASP A 111 8.12 -7.49 2.47
N LEU A 112 7.38 -7.13 1.41
CA LEU A 112 5.92 -7.18 1.37
C LEU A 112 5.45 -7.60 -0.03
N ASP A 113 4.31 -8.28 -0.09
CA ASP A 113 3.63 -8.68 -1.31
C ASP A 113 2.14 -8.36 -1.17
N LEU A 114 1.67 -7.35 -1.90
CA LEU A 114 0.40 -6.69 -1.67
C LEU A 114 -0.43 -6.66 -2.96
N MET A 115 -1.72 -6.92 -2.83
CA MET A 115 -2.70 -6.81 -3.90
C MET A 115 -3.55 -5.56 -3.69
N PHE A 116 -3.57 -4.66 -4.67
CA PHE A 116 -4.33 -3.41 -4.60
C PHE A 116 -5.47 -3.40 -5.61
N ASN A 117 -6.61 -2.89 -5.18
CA ASN A 117 -7.74 -2.60 -6.05
C ASN A 117 -8.14 -1.11 -5.90
N CYS A 118 -8.09 -0.39 -7.02
CA CYS A 118 -8.41 1.04 -7.10
C CYS A 118 -9.76 1.35 -7.80
N MET A 119 -10.63 0.35 -7.90
CA MET A 119 -12.01 0.50 -8.39
C MET A 119 -12.90 1.16 -7.33
N ASP A 120 -14.07 1.69 -7.70
CA ASP A 120 -14.89 2.48 -6.76
C ASP A 120 -15.65 1.66 -5.71
N GLN A 121 -15.77 0.35 -5.90
CA GLN A 121 -16.62 -0.51 -5.08
C GLN A 121 -15.76 -1.56 -4.38
N PRO A 122 -15.99 -1.82 -3.08
CA PRO A 122 -15.24 -2.85 -2.36
C PRO A 122 -15.49 -4.23 -2.98
N SER A 123 -14.49 -5.10 -2.89
CA SER A 123 -14.37 -6.27 -3.77
C SER A 123 -14.36 -7.61 -3.05
N VAL A 124 -14.00 -7.65 -1.77
CA VAL A 124 -13.86 -8.89 -1.01
C VAL A 124 -15.11 -9.14 -0.17
N ARG A 125 -16.15 -9.73 -0.77
CA ARG A 125 -17.37 -10.07 -0.02
C ARG A 125 -17.10 -11.17 1.01
N SER A 126 -17.21 -10.85 2.29
CA SER A 126 -16.86 -11.73 3.40
C SER A 126 -17.62 -13.08 3.38
N ALA A 127 -18.87 -13.06 2.92
CA ALA A 127 -19.71 -14.26 2.84
C ALA A 127 -19.27 -15.29 1.78
N GLU A 128 -18.43 -14.89 0.83
CA GLU A 128 -17.95 -15.77 -0.26
C GLU A 128 -16.68 -16.55 0.13
N TYR A 129 -16.09 -16.25 1.29
CA TYR A 129 -14.80 -16.80 1.70
C TYR A 129 -14.84 -17.43 3.09
N SER A 130 -13.99 -18.44 3.27
CA SER A 130 -13.64 -18.96 4.59
C SER A 130 -12.39 -18.23 5.11
N SER A 131 -12.08 -18.36 6.40
CA SER A 131 -10.85 -17.79 6.97
C SER A 131 -9.56 -18.29 6.31
N LEU A 132 -9.59 -19.48 5.69
CA LEU A 132 -8.44 -20.07 4.99
C LEU A 132 -8.30 -19.60 3.53
N THR A 133 -9.33 -18.98 2.97
CA THR A 133 -9.37 -18.57 1.56
C THR A 133 -9.60 -17.08 1.35
N LEU A 134 -9.76 -16.32 2.44
CA LEU A 134 -10.04 -14.89 2.41
C LEU A 134 -8.87 -14.11 1.80
N PRO A 135 -9.03 -13.46 0.64
CA PRO A 135 -7.95 -12.76 -0.04
C PRO A 135 -7.65 -11.40 0.62
N PRO A 136 -6.38 -11.07 0.93
CA PRO A 136 -6.01 -9.77 1.46
C PRO A 136 -5.88 -8.75 0.32
N VAL A 137 -6.90 -7.93 0.11
CA VAL A 137 -6.90 -6.87 -0.92
C VAL A 137 -6.93 -5.51 -0.26
N PHE A 138 -6.01 -4.62 -0.66
CA PHE A 138 -5.98 -3.24 -0.24
C PHE A 138 -6.89 -2.39 -1.11
N HIS A 139 -7.74 -1.58 -0.47
CA HIS A 139 -8.76 -0.75 -1.12
C HIS A 139 -8.92 0.57 -0.37
N TYR A 140 -9.43 1.62 -1.01
CA TYR A 140 -9.66 2.91 -0.33
C TYR A 140 -10.97 2.98 0.46
N CYS A 141 -11.93 2.11 0.13
CA CYS A 141 -13.23 2.01 0.78
C CYS A 141 -13.61 0.56 1.11
N LYS A 142 -14.45 0.40 2.14
CA LYS A 142 -15.06 -0.87 2.57
C LYS A 142 -16.42 -0.62 3.21
N ASP A 143 -17.16 -1.69 3.47
CA ASP A 143 -18.39 -1.71 4.27
C ASP A 143 -18.40 -2.91 5.25
N ASP A 144 -19.50 -3.10 5.97
CA ASP A 144 -19.63 -4.17 6.97
C ASP A 144 -19.75 -5.58 6.34
N GLN A 145 -19.97 -5.68 5.02
CA GLN A 145 -20.12 -6.92 4.29
C GLN A 145 -18.82 -7.35 3.59
N THR A 146 -17.80 -6.50 3.61
CA THR A 146 -16.55 -6.68 2.89
C THR A 146 -15.35 -6.75 3.82
N SER A 147 -14.30 -7.44 3.35
CA SER A 147 -13.05 -7.66 4.08
C SER A 147 -11.85 -6.99 3.42
N ASP A 148 -12.09 -5.98 2.58
CA ASP A 148 -11.03 -5.15 2.01
C ASP A 148 -10.25 -4.44 3.14
N ILE A 149 -8.93 -4.36 2.99
CA ILE A 149 -8.01 -3.71 3.93
C ILE A 149 -7.88 -2.24 3.52
N LEU A 150 -8.21 -1.31 4.42
CA LEU A 150 -8.18 0.10 4.05
C LEU A 150 -6.75 0.61 3.83
N PHE A 151 -6.57 1.31 2.72
CA PHE A 151 -5.39 2.09 2.39
C PHE A 151 -5.81 3.54 2.08
N PRO A 152 -4.99 4.56 2.40
CA PRO A 152 -5.31 5.93 2.03
C PRO A 152 -5.59 6.08 0.54
N ASP A 153 -6.65 6.81 0.21
CA ASP A 153 -7.09 6.99 -1.17
C ASP A 153 -6.03 7.66 -2.07
N TRP A 154 -6.06 7.38 -3.37
CA TRP A 154 -5.14 7.99 -4.34
C TRP A 154 -5.25 9.54 -4.35
N SER A 155 -6.41 10.09 -4.00
CA SER A 155 -6.66 11.54 -3.97
C SER A 155 -5.81 12.31 -2.97
N PHE A 156 -5.20 11.64 -1.98
CA PHE A 156 -4.20 12.26 -1.11
C PHE A 156 -2.94 12.70 -1.88
N TRP A 157 -2.68 12.12 -3.06
CA TRP A 157 -1.51 12.39 -3.89
C TRP A 157 -1.83 13.08 -5.22
N GLY A 158 -3.05 12.94 -5.74
CA GLY A 158 -3.48 13.65 -6.94
C GLY A 158 -4.75 13.09 -7.59
N TRP A 159 -5.10 13.64 -8.74
CA TRP A 159 -6.28 13.26 -9.54
C TRP A 159 -5.93 13.15 -11.02
#